data_AF-A0A1F6GZG3-F1
#
_entry.id   AF-A0A1F6GZG3-F1
#
_cell.length_a   1.000
_cell.length_b   1.000
_cell.length_c   1.000
_cell.angle_alpha   90.00
_cell.angle_beta   90.00
_cell.angle_gamma   90.00
#
_symmetry.space_group_name_H-M   'P 1'
#
loop_
_entity.id
_entity.type
_entity.pdbx_description
1 polymer ?
#
loop_
_entity_poly.entity_id
_entity_poly.type
_entity_poly.pdbx_seq_one_letter_code
_entity_poly.pdbx_strand_id
1 'polypeptide(L)'
;MKQQQQTIQRLGLVLVLLSLGFLVGCKSKKNDNVVVNGTTTSTESAVQGTANSPKSLSFTDSDPLGSLIQGSLTIVPAEDESSTDSYEIYWGNSSTSLLAGQSVIASKDKVGANLTYSFAQGSAVPSGATYFLVYGKNSQGLSEPPTALAVADAGTASSSLFGSAWFGYGKFGP
;
A
#
# COMPACT_ATOMS: atom_id res chain seq x y z
N MET A 1 -44.09 -28.71 -13.36
CA MET A 1 -44.58 -27.38 -13.78
C MET A 1 -43.45 -26.37 -13.65
N LYS A 2 -42.69 -26.15 -14.73
CA LYS A 2 -41.62 -25.14 -14.80
C LYS A 2 -41.89 -24.31 -16.03
N GLN A 3 -42.28 -23.04 -15.83
CA GLN A 3 -42.72 -22.13 -16.88
C GLN A 3 -41.52 -21.61 -17.68
N GLN A 4 -41.76 -21.54 -18.99
CA GLN A 4 -40.88 -21.17 -20.11
C GLN A 4 -41.52 -19.96 -20.80
N GLN A 5 -40.79 -18.85 -21.02
CA GLN A 5 -41.03 -17.82 -22.07
C GLN A 5 -39.67 -17.13 -22.31
N GLN A 6 -38.90 -17.30 -23.40
CA GLN A 6 -39.04 -16.99 -24.85
C GLN A 6 -39.45 -15.53 -25.14
N THR A 7 -39.01 -14.76 -26.16
CA THR A 7 -37.89 -14.71 -27.14
C THR A 7 -38.10 -13.39 -27.95
N ILE A 8 -37.06 -12.56 -28.07
CA ILE A 8 -36.61 -11.64 -29.17
C ILE A 8 -37.62 -10.90 -30.09
N GLN A 9 -37.48 -9.57 -30.24
CA GLN A 9 -37.67 -8.81 -31.51
C GLN A 9 -36.71 -7.58 -31.57
N ARG A 10 -35.74 -7.54 -32.52
CA ARG A 10 -35.69 -6.72 -33.77
C ARG A 10 -35.53 -5.20 -33.52
N LEU A 11 -34.77 -4.36 -34.22
CA LEU A 11 -33.87 -4.36 -35.40
C LEU A 11 -33.51 -2.86 -35.59
N GLY A 12 -32.27 -2.43 -35.83
CA GLY A 12 -32.01 -1.04 -36.26
C GLY A 12 -30.62 -0.46 -35.98
N LEU A 13 -29.81 -0.39 -37.03
CA LEU A 13 -28.49 0.22 -37.19
C LEU A 13 -28.64 1.64 -37.79
N VAL A 14 -28.08 2.71 -37.22
CA VAL A 14 -27.62 3.93 -37.97
C VAL A 14 -26.52 4.67 -37.19
N LEU A 15 -25.34 4.78 -37.81
CA LEU A 15 -24.25 5.74 -37.53
C LEU A 15 -24.50 7.03 -38.33
N VAL A 16 -24.11 8.23 -37.86
CA VAL A 16 -23.52 9.37 -38.64
C VAL A 16 -23.31 10.64 -37.76
N LEU A 17 -22.22 11.35 -38.05
CA LEU A 17 -21.48 12.40 -37.34
C LEU A 17 -21.81 13.86 -37.81
N LEU A 18 -21.15 14.85 -37.18
CA LEU A 18 -20.92 16.29 -37.54
C LEU A 18 -21.98 17.31 -37.04
N SER A 19 -21.69 18.53 -36.52
CA SER A 19 -20.48 19.37 -36.41
C SER A 19 -20.78 20.74 -35.74
N LEU A 20 -19.70 21.51 -35.46
CA LEU A 20 -19.62 22.95 -35.05
C LEU A 20 -20.02 23.28 -33.59
N GLY A 21 -19.30 24.06 -32.79
CA GLY A 21 -18.20 24.98 -33.01
C GLY A 21 -18.16 25.94 -31.83
N PHE A 22 -16.95 26.20 -31.33
CA PHE A 22 -16.55 27.09 -30.22
C PHE A 22 -17.11 28.52 -30.29
N LEU A 23 -17.49 29.14 -29.15
CA LEU A 23 -17.24 30.57 -28.93
C LEU A 23 -17.22 30.95 -27.43
N VAL A 24 -16.11 31.59 -27.06
CA VAL A 24 -15.71 32.13 -25.75
C VAL A 24 -16.09 33.62 -25.66
N GLY A 25 -16.38 34.18 -24.47
CA GLY A 25 -16.17 35.63 -24.26
C GLY A 25 -16.98 36.37 -23.17
N CYS A 26 -16.37 36.45 -21.98
CA CYS A 26 -16.57 37.21 -20.74
C CYS A 26 -17.29 38.60 -20.71
N LYS A 27 -17.85 38.96 -19.53
CA LYS A 27 -17.62 40.26 -18.85
C LYS A 27 -17.94 40.24 -17.33
N SER A 28 -17.02 40.84 -16.57
CA SER A 28 -16.92 40.98 -15.10
C SER A 28 -17.67 42.22 -14.57
N LYS A 29 -18.15 42.19 -13.29
CA LYS A 29 -18.00 43.24 -12.23
C LYS A 29 -19.14 43.25 -11.16
N LYS A 30 -18.83 42.94 -9.89
CA LYS A 30 -18.79 43.84 -8.71
C LYS A 30 -18.80 43.04 -7.39
N ASN A 31 -18.03 43.56 -6.44
CA ASN A 31 -17.82 43.06 -5.09
C ASN A 31 -18.78 43.80 -4.15
N ASP A 32 -19.66 43.08 -3.44
CA ASP A 32 -20.36 43.55 -2.23
C ASP A 32 -20.36 42.36 -1.24
N ASN A 33 -19.63 42.49 -0.15
CA ASN A 33 -19.40 41.43 0.84
C ASN A 33 -20.31 41.62 2.07
N VAL A 34 -21.24 40.71 2.34
CA VAL A 34 -21.71 40.35 3.71
C VAL A 34 -22.16 38.88 3.72
N VAL A 35 -21.68 38.14 4.74
CA VAL A 35 -21.57 36.68 4.87
C VAL A 35 -22.84 36.00 5.41
N VAL A 36 -23.25 34.87 4.81
CA VAL A 36 -23.89 33.71 5.48
C VAL A 36 -23.45 32.42 4.79
N ASN A 37 -22.87 31.52 5.59
CA ASN A 37 -21.88 30.52 5.18
C ASN A 37 -22.43 29.28 4.46
N GLY A 38 -21.85 28.98 3.29
CA GLY A 38 -21.52 27.61 2.84
C GLY A 38 -22.68 26.63 2.62
N THR A 39 -23.27 26.62 1.43
CA THR A 39 -23.96 25.41 0.95
C THR A 39 -23.78 25.29 -0.56
N THR A 40 -22.57 24.92 -0.96
CA THR A 40 -22.36 24.27 -2.26
C THR A 40 -23.05 22.92 -2.20
N THR A 41 -24.27 22.84 -2.72
CA THR A 41 -24.90 21.57 -3.09
C THR A 41 -24.22 21.05 -4.36
N SER A 42 -22.96 20.66 -4.21
CA SER A 42 -22.39 19.60 -5.03
C SER A 42 -22.97 18.32 -4.46
N THR A 43 -23.85 17.65 -5.20
CA THR A 43 -24.22 16.27 -4.91
C THR A 43 -23.00 15.39 -5.19
N GLU A 44 -22.01 15.49 -4.31
CA GLU A 44 -20.94 14.53 -4.15
C GLU A 44 -21.60 13.32 -3.51
N SER A 45 -21.75 12.25 -4.29
CA SER A 45 -21.92 10.93 -3.70
C SER A 45 -20.74 10.75 -2.75
N ALA A 46 -20.99 10.92 -1.46
CA ALA A 46 -20.08 10.45 -0.42
C ALA A 46 -20.01 8.93 -0.55
N VAL A 47 -19.20 8.46 -1.48
CA VAL A 47 -18.59 7.14 -1.39
C VAL A 47 -17.87 7.16 -0.06
N GLN A 48 -18.27 6.33 0.89
CA GLN A 48 -17.36 6.02 1.97
C GLN A 48 -16.14 5.38 1.31
N GLY A 49 -15.10 6.21 1.14
CA GLY A 49 -13.91 5.89 0.37
C GLY A 49 -13.23 4.64 0.93
N THR A 50 -12.41 4.02 0.09
CA THR A 50 -11.37 3.10 0.56
C THR A 50 -10.63 3.74 1.74
N ALA A 51 -10.19 2.92 2.69
CA ALA A 51 -9.46 3.41 3.86
C ALA A 51 -8.29 4.33 3.46
N ASN A 52 -7.92 5.26 4.33
CA ASN A 52 -6.77 6.12 4.13
C ASN A 52 -5.48 5.41 4.53
N SER A 53 -4.46 5.50 3.68
CA SER A 53 -3.13 4.95 3.94
C SER A 53 -2.36 5.76 4.99
N PRO A 54 -1.42 5.15 5.71
CA PRO A 54 -0.58 5.86 6.68
C PRO A 54 0.17 7.03 6.04
N LYS A 55 0.40 8.12 6.77
CA LYS A 55 1.14 9.27 6.27
C LYS A 55 2.60 8.95 5.95
N SER A 56 3.26 8.19 6.82
CA SER A 56 4.65 7.80 6.63
C SER A 56 5.02 6.58 7.45
N LEU A 57 6.08 5.90 7.03
CA LEU A 57 6.65 4.73 7.70
C LEU A 57 8.13 4.98 7.99
N SER A 58 8.62 4.45 9.11
CA SER A 58 10.04 4.42 9.42
C SER A 58 10.42 3.12 10.09
N PHE A 59 11.55 2.53 9.68
CA PHE A 59 12.08 1.28 10.23
C PHE A 59 13.58 1.42 10.40
N THR A 60 14.10 0.85 11.49
CA THR A 60 15.53 0.77 11.76
C THR A 60 15.87 -0.69 12.04
N ASP A 61 16.70 -1.27 11.19
CA ASP A 61 17.27 -2.59 11.42
C ASP A 61 18.42 -2.52 12.43
N SER A 62 18.45 -3.50 13.32
CA SER A 62 19.43 -3.68 14.39
C SER A 62 20.00 -5.09 14.41
N ASP A 63 19.64 -5.96 13.46
CA ASP A 63 20.20 -7.31 13.35
C ASP A 63 21.55 -7.24 12.61
N PRO A 64 22.64 -7.80 13.16
CA PRO A 64 23.94 -7.83 12.50
C PRO A 64 24.02 -8.85 11.35
N LEU A 65 23.06 -9.77 11.24
CA LEU A 65 23.07 -10.85 10.25
C LEU A 65 22.25 -10.48 9.01
N GLY A 66 22.88 -10.53 7.84
CA GLY A 66 22.17 -10.29 6.58
C GLY A 66 21.05 -11.32 6.34
N SER A 67 20.00 -10.87 5.66
CA SER A 67 18.72 -11.56 5.41
C SER A 67 17.83 -11.75 6.63
N LEU A 68 18.24 -11.25 7.79
CA LEU A 68 17.45 -11.20 9.01
C LEU A 68 17.25 -9.74 9.39
N ILE A 69 16.11 -9.43 10.00
CA ILE A 69 15.85 -8.08 10.51
C ILE A 69 15.44 -8.13 11.98
N GLN A 70 15.80 -7.07 12.69
CA GLN A 70 15.36 -6.82 14.05
C GLN A 70 15.10 -5.33 14.19
N GLY A 71 13.94 -4.95 14.70
CA GLY A 71 13.67 -3.52 14.85
C GLY A 71 12.22 -3.19 15.08
N SER A 72 11.93 -1.90 15.11
CA SER A 72 10.57 -1.40 15.25
C SER A 72 10.18 -0.62 14.00
N LEU A 73 9.09 -1.06 13.37
CA LEU A 73 8.42 -0.32 12.30
C LEU A 73 7.42 0.63 12.94
N THR A 74 7.67 1.92 12.79
CA THR A 74 6.77 2.98 13.23
C THR A 74 5.87 3.37 12.06
N ILE A 75 4.57 3.36 12.32
CA ILE A 75 3.52 3.77 11.39
C ILE A 75 2.98 5.10 11.90
N VAL A 76 3.20 6.17 11.12
CA VAL A 76 2.53 7.45 11.36
C VAL A 76 1.17 7.37 10.71
N PRO A 77 0.07 7.49 11.49
CA PRO A 77 -1.28 7.33 10.97
C PRO A 77 -1.59 8.35 9.85
N ALA A 78 -2.66 8.08 9.09
CA ALA A 78 -3.20 9.04 8.14
C ALA A 78 -3.55 10.37 8.83
N GLU A 79 -3.54 11.48 8.08
CA GLU A 79 -3.99 12.79 8.64
C GLU A 79 -5.46 12.75 9.07
N ASP A 80 -6.27 11.96 8.36
CA ASP A 80 -7.64 11.63 8.73
C ASP A 80 -7.84 10.11 8.74
N GLU A 81 -8.19 9.56 9.90
CA GLU A 81 -8.51 8.14 10.08
C GLU A 81 -10.03 7.87 10.12
N SER A 82 -10.87 8.84 9.72
CA SER A 82 -12.33 8.70 9.72
C SER A 82 -12.80 7.48 8.92
N SER A 83 -12.10 7.18 7.81
CA SER A 83 -12.38 6.07 6.91
C SER A 83 -11.53 4.81 7.17
N THR A 84 -10.56 4.84 8.09
CA THR A 84 -9.64 3.72 8.35
C THR A 84 -9.97 3.06 9.68
N ASP A 85 -10.08 1.74 9.76
CA ASP A 85 -10.32 1.01 11.01
C ASP A 85 -9.03 0.40 11.58
N SER A 86 -8.15 -0.10 10.71
CA SER A 86 -6.87 -0.68 11.09
C SER A 86 -5.82 -0.50 10.00
N TYR A 87 -4.55 -0.78 10.34
CA TYR A 87 -3.44 -0.84 9.40
C TYR A 87 -2.90 -2.26 9.28
N GLU A 88 -2.75 -2.73 8.04
CA GLU A 88 -2.22 -4.06 7.74
C GLU A 88 -0.86 -3.95 7.07
N ILE A 89 0.11 -4.70 7.60
CA ILE A 89 1.51 -4.69 7.17
C ILE A 89 1.77 -5.92 6.31
N TYR A 90 2.38 -5.73 5.15
CA TYR A 90 2.70 -6.79 4.20
C TYR A 90 4.13 -6.68 3.69
N TRP A 91 4.62 -7.80 3.16
CA TRP A 91 5.81 -7.83 2.32
C TRP A 91 5.45 -7.41 0.89
N GLY A 92 6.27 -6.55 0.30
CA GLY A 92 6.20 -6.12 -1.09
C GLY A 92 7.48 -6.42 -1.84
N ASN A 93 7.36 -6.68 -3.15
CA ASN A 93 8.51 -6.79 -4.07
C ASN A 93 8.83 -5.46 -4.77
N SER A 94 7.95 -4.46 -4.61
CA SER A 94 8.04 -3.10 -5.11
C SER A 94 7.19 -2.19 -4.22
N SER A 95 7.20 -0.88 -4.47
CA SER A 95 6.45 0.10 -3.68
C SER A 95 4.92 -0.03 -3.78
N THR A 96 4.39 -0.86 -4.68
CA THR A 96 2.93 -1.03 -4.85
C THR A 96 2.48 -2.46 -5.04
N SER A 97 3.40 -3.42 -5.27
CA SER A 97 3.05 -4.83 -5.46
C SER A 97 3.43 -5.66 -4.24
N LEU A 98 2.42 -6.36 -3.72
CA LEU A 98 2.55 -7.39 -2.69
C LEU A 98 3.46 -8.52 -3.17
N LEU A 99 4.17 -9.13 -2.23
CA LEU A 99 4.93 -10.35 -2.48
C LEU A 99 3.98 -11.55 -2.50
N ALA A 100 3.93 -12.25 -3.62
CA ALA A 100 3.04 -13.39 -3.79
C ALA A 100 3.34 -14.51 -2.77
N GLY A 101 2.27 -15.12 -2.23
CA GLY A 101 2.38 -16.21 -1.27
C GLY A 101 2.74 -15.79 0.16
N GLN A 102 2.78 -14.48 0.45
CA GLN A 102 2.91 -13.97 1.82
C GLN A 102 1.56 -13.54 2.39
N SER A 103 1.34 -13.86 3.65
CA SER A 103 0.19 -13.39 4.43
C SER A 103 0.47 -12.03 5.06
N VAL A 104 -0.56 -11.43 5.66
CA VAL A 104 -0.40 -10.24 6.50
C VAL A 104 0.61 -10.52 7.62
N ILE A 105 1.57 -9.62 7.80
CA ILE A 105 2.59 -9.69 8.86
C ILE A 105 1.92 -9.36 10.19
N ALA A 106 1.17 -8.26 10.22
CA ALA A 106 0.43 -7.81 11.39
C ALA A 106 -0.72 -6.89 10.98
N SER A 107 -1.76 -6.87 11.80
CA SER A 107 -2.87 -5.93 11.74
C SER A 107 -2.88 -5.12 13.04
N LYS A 108 -2.98 -3.80 12.95
CA LYS A 108 -2.96 -2.86 14.07
C LYS A 108 -4.18 -1.95 14.00
N ASP A 109 -5.06 -2.04 14.98
CA ASP A 109 -6.22 -1.16 15.08
C ASP A 109 -5.76 0.30 15.19
N LYS A 110 -6.55 1.21 14.60
CA LYS A 110 -6.27 2.64 14.74
C LYS A 110 -6.36 3.08 16.20
N VAL A 111 -5.50 4.02 16.57
CA VAL A 111 -5.50 4.62 17.92
C VAL A 111 -5.41 6.15 17.89
N GLY A 112 -5.37 6.78 16.71
CA GLY A 112 -5.16 8.23 16.60
C GLY A 112 -3.75 8.70 16.93
N ALA A 113 -2.78 7.79 17.02
CA ALA A 113 -1.38 8.08 17.35
C ALA A 113 -0.43 7.12 16.61
N ASN A 114 0.87 7.37 16.72
CA ASN A 114 1.89 6.53 16.11
C ASN A 114 1.78 5.09 16.63
N LEU A 115 1.68 4.15 15.70
CA LEU A 115 1.66 2.72 15.98
C LEU A 115 3.05 2.14 15.78
N THR A 116 3.39 1.13 16.58
CA THR A 116 4.67 0.43 16.46
C THR A 116 4.45 -1.06 16.32
N TYR A 117 5.17 -1.68 15.38
CA TYR A 117 5.28 -3.12 15.27
C TYR A 117 6.75 -3.53 15.39
N SER A 118 7.06 -4.39 16.35
CA SER A 118 8.42 -4.86 16.61
C SER A 118 8.65 -6.21 15.95
N PHE A 119 9.66 -6.29 15.09
CA PHE A 119 10.21 -7.53 14.56
C PHE A 119 11.19 -8.10 15.58
N ALA A 120 10.97 -9.36 15.96
CA ALA A 120 11.86 -10.08 16.87
C ALA A 120 13.21 -10.34 16.19
N GLN A 121 14.26 -10.54 16.99
CA GLN A 121 15.58 -10.91 16.48
C GLN A 121 15.51 -12.18 15.62
N GLY A 122 16.22 -12.19 14.49
CA GLY A 122 16.20 -13.31 13.56
C GLY A 122 14.93 -13.44 12.73
N SER A 123 14.15 -12.36 12.58
CA SER A 123 12.99 -12.37 11.67
C SER A 123 13.50 -12.46 10.22
N ALA A 124 13.24 -13.58 9.55
CA ALA A 124 13.69 -13.80 8.19
C ALA A 124 12.92 -12.94 7.19
N VAL A 125 13.64 -12.24 6.32
CA VAL A 125 13.05 -11.52 5.19
C VAL A 125 12.76 -12.54 4.07
N PRO A 126 11.51 -12.66 3.59
CA PRO A 126 11.22 -13.59 2.51
C PRO A 126 11.98 -13.27 1.22
N SER A 127 12.30 -14.29 0.43
CA SER A 127 12.97 -14.09 -0.86
C SER A 127 12.14 -13.20 -1.78
N GLY A 128 12.77 -12.13 -2.28
CA GLY A 128 12.12 -11.14 -3.14
C GLY A 128 11.35 -10.04 -2.40
N ALA A 129 11.31 -10.04 -1.07
CA ALA A 129 10.80 -8.92 -0.30
C ALA A 129 11.82 -7.78 -0.30
N THR A 130 11.41 -6.61 -0.79
CA THR A 130 12.25 -5.40 -0.86
C THR A 130 11.55 -4.18 -0.26
N TYR A 131 10.24 -4.27 0.03
CA TYR A 131 9.44 -3.21 0.65
C TYR A 131 8.55 -3.76 1.77
N PHE A 132 8.33 -2.96 2.80
CA PHE A 132 7.14 -3.03 3.65
C PHE A 132 6.02 -2.25 2.98
N LEU A 133 4.85 -2.85 2.83
CA LEU A 133 3.65 -2.20 2.35
C LEU A 133 2.64 -2.14 3.48
N VAL A 134 2.22 -0.93 3.84
CA VAL A 134 1.20 -0.73 4.86
C VAL A 134 -0.04 -0.12 4.24
N TYR A 135 -1.15 -0.83 4.43
CA TYR A 135 -2.47 -0.46 3.93
C TYR A 135 -3.33 0.01 5.10
N GLY A 136 -4.10 1.06 4.90
CA GLY A 136 -5.31 1.27 5.70
C GLY A 136 -6.35 0.22 5.34
N LYS A 137 -7.12 -0.24 6.31
CA LYS A 137 -8.20 -1.20 6.13
C LYS A 137 -9.46 -0.72 6.79
N ASN A 138 -10.58 -0.92 6.12
CA ASN A 138 -11.92 -0.72 6.66
C ASN A 138 -12.88 -1.81 6.16
N SER A 139 -14.16 -1.68 6.50
CA SER A 139 -15.21 -2.58 6.00
C SER A 139 -15.35 -2.65 4.46
N GLN A 140 -14.90 -1.62 3.74
CA GLN A 140 -14.96 -1.54 2.28
C GLN A 140 -13.76 -2.20 1.59
N GLY A 141 -12.61 -2.27 2.27
CA GLY A 141 -11.41 -2.94 1.76
C GLY A 141 -10.12 -2.30 2.23
N LEU A 142 -9.05 -2.57 1.47
CA LEU A 142 -7.75 -1.98 1.66
C LEU A 142 -7.65 -0.63 0.94
N SER A 143 -6.79 0.24 1.44
CA SER A 143 -6.45 1.53 0.85
C SER A 143 -5.65 1.37 -0.45
N GLU A 144 -5.91 2.19 -1.47
CA GLU A 144 -5.05 2.28 -2.65
C GLU A 144 -4.70 3.74 -2.93
N PRO A 145 -3.41 4.11 -3.07
CA PRO A 145 -2.21 3.27 -3.01
C PRO A 145 -1.74 2.98 -1.56
N PRO A 146 -0.94 1.92 -1.32
CA PRO A 146 -0.30 1.70 -0.01
C PRO A 146 0.78 2.74 0.28
N THR A 147 1.16 2.82 1.55
CA THR A 147 2.40 3.49 1.95
C THR A 147 3.52 2.47 1.98
N ALA A 148 4.58 2.72 1.22
CA ALA A 148 5.69 1.80 1.06
C ALA A 148 6.96 2.30 1.73
N LEU A 149 7.72 1.38 2.31
CA LEU A 149 9.05 1.64 2.86
C LEU A 149 10.01 0.57 2.37
N ALA A 150 11.13 0.97 1.76
CA ALA A 150 12.16 0.02 1.36
C ALA A 150 12.72 -0.68 2.61
N VAL A 151 12.87 -2.00 2.54
CA VAL A 151 13.49 -2.79 3.61
C VAL A 151 15.00 -2.54 3.52
N ALA A 152 15.55 -1.88 4.53
CA ALA A 152 16.99 -1.73 4.70
C ALA A 152 17.49 -2.81 5.66
N ASP A 153 18.27 -3.75 5.14
CA ASP A 153 19.01 -4.75 5.91
C ASP A 153 20.42 -4.21 6.17
N ALA A 154 20.74 -3.95 7.43
CA ALA A 154 22.03 -3.43 7.85
C ALA A 154 23.05 -4.56 8.11
N GLY A 155 22.60 -5.80 8.14
CA GLY A 155 23.40 -6.97 8.40
C GLY A 155 24.35 -7.30 7.26
N THR A 156 25.53 -7.83 7.61
CA THR A 156 26.42 -8.38 6.59
C THR A 156 25.90 -9.75 6.18
N ALA A 157 25.76 -9.99 4.87
CA ALA A 157 25.50 -11.33 4.37
C ALA A 157 26.51 -12.30 5.00
N SER A 158 26.03 -13.42 5.54
CA SER A 158 26.90 -14.50 6.03
C SER A 158 27.57 -15.22 4.85
N SER A 159 28.33 -14.50 4.03
CA SER A 159 29.11 -15.05 2.94
C SER A 159 30.43 -15.59 3.49
N SER A 160 30.46 -16.90 3.71
CA SER A 160 31.66 -17.72 3.85
C SER A 160 32.54 -17.47 5.09
N LEU A 161 32.19 -18.07 6.22
CA LEU A 161 33.18 -18.53 7.21
C LEU A 161 33.91 -19.82 6.77
N PHE A 162 33.70 -20.27 5.52
CA PHE A 162 34.39 -21.42 4.93
C PHE A 162 35.39 -20.96 3.86
N GLY A 163 36.15 -19.90 4.16
CA GLY A 163 37.34 -19.52 3.42
C GLY A 163 38.58 -20.25 3.94
N SER A 164 38.73 -21.52 3.53
CA SER A 164 40.00 -22.22 3.36
C SER A 164 41.00 -22.25 4.55
N ALA A 165 40.85 -23.24 5.43
CA ALA A 165 41.98 -23.86 6.13
C ALA A 165 42.07 -25.36 5.78
N TRP A 166 42.13 -25.65 4.47
CA TRP A 166 42.67 -26.92 3.97
C TRP A 166 44.20 -26.78 3.94
N PHE A 167 44.86 -26.80 5.10
CA PHE A 167 46.31 -27.03 5.15
C PHE A 167 46.55 -28.53 4.95
N GLY A 168 46.46 -28.97 3.70
CA GLY A 168 46.98 -30.26 3.28
C GLY A 168 48.43 -30.11 2.87
N TYR A 169 49.36 -30.53 3.73
CA TYR A 169 50.69 -31.10 3.43
C TYR A 169 51.15 -31.75 4.74
N GLY A 170 51.53 -33.01 4.86
CA GLY A 170 51.68 -34.13 3.94
C GLY A 170 51.91 -35.37 4.81
N LYS A 171 51.84 -36.55 4.17
CA LYS A 171 52.00 -37.85 4.83
C LYS A 171 53.31 -37.95 5.64
N PHE A 172 53.20 -38.25 6.93
CA PHE A 172 54.28 -38.95 7.63
C PHE A 172 54.03 -40.46 7.44
N GLY A 173 54.91 -41.10 6.67
CA GLY A 173 55.02 -42.55 6.59
C GLY A 173 55.64 -43.14 7.87
N PRO A 174 55.53 -44.47 8.06
CA PRO A 174 55.80 -45.17 9.32
C PRO A 174 57.25 -45.11 9.78
#